data_AF-A0A8T6NQ47-F1
#
_entry.id   AF-A0A8T6NQ47-F1
#
_cell.length_a   1.000
_cell.length_b   1.000
_cell.length_c   1.000
_cell.angle_alpha   90.00
_cell.angle_beta   90.00
_cell.angle_gamma   90.00
#
_symmetry.space_group_name_H-M   'P 1'
#
loop_
_entity.id
_entity.type
_entity.pdbx_description
1 polymer ?
#
loop_
_entity_poly.entity_id
_entity_poly.type
_entity_poly.pdbx_seq_one_letter_code
_entity_poly.pdbx_strand_id
1 'polypeptide(L)'
;MSDKRRQLLSRLGWRAAVVIAVVVILLASSPLIFNLGAPAGTDTCRWEGEVSTWIDADGSGTRDEGERPLRDVRIVLESEYEAPFQRYDWLTGSSGRAPLRTVVLCTPDGTPEGTLVITPPPGFSPAEPVRLPLTAIDGPLTFGYR
;
A
#
# COMPACT_ATOMS: atom_id res chain seq x y z
N MET A 1 74.69 2.41 18.33
CA MET A 1 73.74 3.17 17.49
C MET A 1 72.34 2.59 17.63
N SER A 2 71.62 2.80 18.74
CA SER A 2 70.22 2.32 18.89
C SER A 2 69.61 2.77 20.23
N ASP A 3 69.27 4.05 20.39
CA ASP A 3 68.30 4.41 21.45
C ASP A 3 67.57 5.72 21.21
N LYS A 4 68.26 6.74 20.70
CA LYS A 4 67.64 8.03 20.37
C LYS A 4 66.57 7.96 19.27
N ARG A 5 66.59 6.96 18.38
CA ARG A 5 65.55 6.75 17.35
C ARG A 5 64.25 6.15 17.89
N ARG A 6 64.27 5.40 19.01
CA ARG A 6 63.05 4.80 19.59
C ARG A 6 62.22 5.83 20.36
N GLN A 7 62.86 6.82 21.00
CA GLN A 7 62.14 7.88 21.72
C GLN A 7 61.46 8.92 20.81
N LEU A 8 61.92 9.09 19.57
CA LEU A 8 61.29 10.00 18.61
C LEU A 8 60.03 9.39 17.96
N LEU A 9 59.97 8.07 17.80
CA LEU A 9 58.81 7.39 17.20
C LEU A 9 57.63 7.22 18.18
N SER A 10 57.86 7.24 19.50
CA SER A 10 56.77 7.13 20.49
C SER A 10 55.97 8.43 20.67
N ARG A 11 56.56 9.59 20.41
CA ARG A 11 55.88 10.89 20.52
C ARG A 11 55.12 11.29 19.25
N LEU A 12 55.50 10.76 18.09
CA LEU A 12 54.79 10.98 16.83
C LEU A 12 53.54 10.10 16.71
N GLY A 13 53.58 8.87 17.24
CA GLY A 13 52.46 7.93 17.18
C GLY A 13 51.23 8.39 17.98
N TRP A 14 51.42 9.07 19.11
CA TRP A 14 50.31 9.48 19.96
C TRP A 14 49.51 10.66 19.38
N ARG A 15 50.17 11.62 18.73
CA ARG A 15 49.49 12.77 18.11
C ARG A 15 48.69 12.35 16.87
N ALA A 16 49.24 11.45 16.06
CA ALA A 16 48.50 10.87 14.93
C ALA A 16 47.31 10.00 15.39
N ALA A 17 47.49 9.19 16.44
CA ALA A 17 46.42 8.37 17.00
C ALA A 17 45.28 9.21 17.59
N VAL A 18 45.58 10.32 18.27
CA VAL A 18 44.56 11.23 18.82
C VAL A 18 43.80 11.95 17.70
N VAL A 19 44.48 12.41 16.64
CA VAL A 19 43.81 13.04 15.49
C VAL A 19 42.89 12.05 14.78
N ILE A 20 43.32 10.81 14.59
CA ILE A 20 42.48 9.75 14.00
C ILE A 20 41.28 9.45 14.91
N ALA A 21 41.48 9.34 16.23
CA ALA A 21 40.39 9.08 17.16
C ALA A 21 39.36 10.24 17.19
N VAL A 22 39.82 11.50 17.16
CA VAL A 22 38.95 12.68 17.11
C VAL A 22 38.19 12.77 15.79
N VAL A 23 38.80 12.43 14.65
CA VAL A 23 38.12 12.37 13.34
C VAL A 23 37.06 11.25 13.32
N VAL A 24 37.36 10.07 13.87
CA VAL A 24 36.38 8.97 13.99
C VAL A 24 35.21 9.37 14.91
N ILE A 25 35.48 10.06 16.01
CA ILE A 25 34.44 10.55 16.93
C ILE A 25 33.61 11.66 16.28
N LEU A 26 34.20 12.59 15.53
CA LEU A 26 33.48 13.66 14.82
C LEU A 26 32.64 13.12 13.64
N LEU A 27 33.10 12.05 12.98
CA LEU A 27 32.30 11.34 11.96
C LEU A 27 31.16 10.51 12.58
N ALA A 28 31.35 9.96 13.79
CA ALA A 28 30.30 9.22 14.51
C ALA A 28 29.31 10.13 15.26
N SER A 29 29.65 11.41 15.48
CA SER A 29 28.80 12.40 16.16
C SER A 29 28.15 13.39 15.20
N SER A 30 28.36 13.22 13.89
CA SER A 30 27.52 13.86 12.88
C SER A 30 26.28 12.98 12.71
N PRO A 31 25.09 13.39 13.18
CA PRO A 31 23.86 12.85 12.65
C PRO A 31 23.74 13.41 11.23
N LEU A 32 24.55 12.89 10.29
CA LEU A 32 24.05 12.74 8.94
C LEU A 32 22.98 11.68 9.08
N ILE A 33 21.81 12.15 9.51
CA ILE A 33 20.55 11.49 9.44
C ILE A 33 20.40 11.18 7.95
N PHE A 34 20.90 10.02 7.53
CA PHE A 34 20.20 9.25 6.53
C PHE A 34 18.85 8.98 7.18
N ASN A 35 17.95 9.96 7.04
CA ASN A 35 16.54 9.73 7.01
C ASN A 35 16.37 8.96 5.69
N LEU A 36 16.76 7.68 5.72
CA LEU A 36 15.93 6.67 5.10
C LEU A 36 14.62 6.86 5.84
N GLY A 37 13.79 7.79 5.35
CA GLY A 37 12.44 7.94 5.83
C GLY A 37 11.91 6.53 5.89
N ALA A 38 11.51 6.08 7.08
CA ALA A 38 10.81 4.81 7.18
C ALA A 38 9.79 4.82 6.04
N PRO A 39 9.81 3.81 5.14
CA PRO A 39 8.90 3.80 4.01
C PRO A 39 7.51 4.10 4.56
N ALA A 40 6.81 5.03 3.92
CA ALA A 40 5.46 5.44 4.32
C ALA A 40 4.71 4.18 4.75
N GLY A 41 4.20 4.20 5.99
CA GLY A 41 3.86 2.99 6.74
C GLY A 41 3.12 1.96 5.88
N THR A 42 3.57 0.71 5.93
CA THR A 42 3.03 -0.44 5.20
C THR A 42 1.54 -0.73 5.45
N ASP A 43 0.90 0.03 6.33
CA ASP A 43 -0.52 -0.06 6.64
C ASP A 43 -1.42 0.60 5.58
N THR A 44 -0.89 1.46 4.69
CA THR A 44 -1.69 2.15 3.65
C THR A 44 -2.05 1.27 2.46
N CYS A 45 -1.28 0.20 2.19
CA CYS A 45 -1.58 -0.70 1.08
C CYS A 45 -2.42 -1.91 1.50
N ARG A 46 -2.75 -2.02 2.77
CA ARG A 46 -3.62 -3.08 3.25
C ARG A 46 -5.06 -2.66 2.98
N TRP A 47 -5.70 -3.36 2.05
CA TRP A 47 -7.11 -3.16 1.75
C TRP A 47 -7.97 -4.15 2.49
N GLU A 48 -8.78 -3.64 3.41
CA GLU A 48 -9.85 -4.37 4.08
C GLU A 48 -11.15 -3.57 3.93
N GLY A 49 -12.23 -4.24 3.54
CA GLY A 49 -13.50 -3.55 3.34
C GLY A 49 -14.65 -4.46 2.97
N GLU A 50 -15.77 -3.84 2.62
CA GLU A 50 -16.96 -4.51 2.12
C GLU A 50 -17.47 -3.73 0.90
N VAL A 51 -17.86 -4.46 -0.14
CA VAL A 51 -18.64 -3.91 -1.24
C VAL A 51 -20.11 -4.23 -0.98
N SER A 52 -20.98 -3.23 -1.06
CA SER A 52 -22.44 -3.39 -0.97
C SER A 52 -23.08 -3.01 -2.31
N THR A 53 -23.98 -3.85 -2.79
CA THR A 53 -24.70 -3.65 -4.05
C THR A 53 -26.20 -3.83 -3.87
N TRP A 54 -27.00 -3.04 -4.58
CA TRP A 54 -28.46 -3.06 -4.52
C TRP A 54 -29.08 -2.74 -5.89
N ILE A 55 -30.38 -3.05 -6.00
CA ILE A 55 -31.21 -2.66 -7.12
C ILE A 55 -31.68 -1.22 -6.85
N ASP A 56 -31.18 -0.29 -7.64
CA ASP A 56 -31.52 1.14 -7.63
C ASP A 56 -32.86 1.32 -8.37
N ALA A 57 -33.96 1.17 -7.64
CA ALA A 57 -35.28 1.03 -8.26
C ALA A 57 -35.82 2.36 -8.79
N ASP A 58 -35.48 3.47 -8.13
CA ASP A 58 -35.93 4.81 -8.49
C ASP A 58 -34.88 5.58 -9.31
N GLY A 59 -33.65 5.09 -9.32
CA GLY A 59 -32.59 5.64 -10.11
C GLY A 59 -31.82 6.78 -9.46
N SER A 60 -31.92 6.95 -8.15
CA SER A 60 -31.27 8.03 -7.42
C SER A 60 -29.75 7.84 -7.32
N GLY A 61 -29.25 6.62 -7.53
CA GLY A 61 -27.86 6.24 -7.28
C GLY A 61 -27.50 6.22 -5.79
N THR A 62 -28.46 6.42 -4.91
CA THR A 62 -28.34 6.29 -3.46
C THR A 62 -29.04 5.00 -3.03
N ARG A 63 -28.68 4.46 -1.86
CA ARG A 63 -29.38 3.32 -1.30
C ARG A 63 -30.55 3.79 -0.44
N ASP A 64 -31.75 3.48 -0.86
CA ASP A 64 -32.98 3.83 -0.16
C ASP A 64 -33.51 2.69 0.73
N GLU A 65 -34.37 3.05 1.68
CA GLU A 65 -35.05 2.08 2.51
C GLU A 65 -35.99 1.21 1.65
N GLY A 66 -35.84 -0.12 1.78
CA GLY A 66 -36.64 -1.09 1.02
C GLY A 66 -36.01 -1.53 -0.30
N GLU A 67 -34.90 -0.92 -0.74
CA GLU A 67 -34.19 -1.39 -1.92
C GLU A 67 -33.56 -2.77 -1.71
N ARG A 68 -33.73 -3.62 -2.72
CA ARG A 68 -33.35 -5.02 -2.64
C ARG A 68 -31.85 -5.18 -2.86
N PRO A 69 -31.15 -6.01 -2.07
CA PRO A 69 -29.75 -6.31 -2.35
C PRO A 69 -29.58 -6.99 -3.71
N LEU A 70 -28.48 -6.67 -4.41
CA LEU A 70 -28.13 -7.30 -5.68
C LEU A 70 -27.09 -8.39 -5.45
N ARG A 71 -27.48 -9.65 -5.67
CA ARG A 71 -26.55 -10.78 -5.56
C ARG A 71 -25.83 -11.05 -6.89
N ASP A 72 -24.81 -11.90 -6.83
CA ASP A 72 -24.07 -12.39 -8.00
C ASP A 72 -23.33 -11.28 -8.79
N VAL A 73 -23.07 -10.12 -8.16
CA VAL A 73 -22.17 -9.09 -8.69
C VAL A 73 -20.74 -9.58 -8.53
N ARG A 74 -20.00 -9.62 -9.63
CA ARG A 74 -18.60 -10.04 -9.64
C ARG A 74 -17.68 -8.86 -9.37
N ILE A 75 -16.81 -9.02 -8.38
CA ILE A 75 -15.82 -8.03 -7.97
C ILE A 75 -14.45 -8.65 -8.17
N VAL A 76 -13.63 -8.02 -8.98
CA VAL A 76 -12.27 -8.48 -9.27
C VAL A 76 -11.30 -7.38 -8.88
N LEU A 77 -10.30 -7.71 -8.07
CA LEU A 77 -9.17 -6.82 -7.83
C LEU A 77 -7.99 -7.32 -8.66
N GLU A 78 -7.48 -6.45 -9.53
CA GLU A 78 -6.40 -6.74 -10.48
C GLU A 78 -5.20 -5.81 -10.18
N SER A 79 -3.98 -6.35 -10.09
CA SER A 79 -2.73 -5.57 -9.98
C SER A 79 -1.77 -5.98 -11.10
N GLU A 80 -1.18 -4.99 -11.75
CA GLU A 80 -0.26 -5.19 -12.89
C GLU A 80 1.21 -5.07 -12.47
N TYR A 81 1.49 -4.63 -11.24
CA TYR A 81 2.81 -4.19 -10.84
C TYR A 81 3.83 -5.31 -10.58
N GLU A 82 3.46 -6.42 -9.92
CA GLU A 82 4.38 -7.55 -9.73
C GLU A 82 3.91 -8.80 -10.48
N ALA A 83 4.84 -9.45 -11.17
CA ALA A 83 4.62 -10.80 -11.67
C ALA A 83 4.78 -11.80 -10.50
N PRO A 84 3.85 -12.75 -10.33
CA PRO A 84 2.69 -12.99 -11.17
C PRO A 84 1.56 -11.98 -10.92
N PHE A 85 0.88 -11.60 -12.00
CA PHE A 85 -0.37 -10.82 -11.98
C PHE A 85 -1.28 -11.30 -10.85
N GLN A 86 -1.54 -10.42 -9.88
CA GLN A 86 -2.37 -10.76 -8.74
C GLN A 86 -3.84 -10.48 -9.08
N ARG A 87 -4.67 -11.50 -8.87
CA ARG A 87 -6.11 -11.42 -9.12
C ARG A 87 -6.87 -12.03 -7.96
N TYR A 88 -7.79 -11.24 -7.40
CA TYR A 88 -8.71 -11.68 -6.37
C TYR A 88 -10.14 -11.52 -6.89
N ASP A 89 -10.98 -12.53 -6.67
CA ASP A 89 -12.33 -12.60 -7.20
C ASP A 89 -13.31 -12.85 -6.04
N TRP A 90 -14.39 -12.05 -6.01
CA TRP A 90 -15.48 -12.17 -5.06
C TRP A 90 -16.82 -12.04 -5.77
N LEU A 91 -17.84 -12.68 -5.19
CA LEU A 91 -19.23 -12.56 -5.61
C LEU A 91 -20.06 -12.04 -4.44
N THR A 92 -20.99 -11.13 -4.73
CA THR A 92 -21.94 -10.67 -3.71
C THR A 92 -22.93 -11.79 -3.36
N GLY A 93 -23.12 -12.01 -2.06
CA GLY A 93 -24.06 -13.00 -1.55
C GLY A 93 -25.52 -12.54 -1.63
N SER A 94 -26.43 -13.29 -0.99
CA SER A 94 -27.86 -12.94 -0.91
C SER A 94 -28.15 -11.60 -0.22
N SER A 95 -27.20 -11.10 0.58
CA SER A 95 -27.24 -9.78 1.22
C SER A 95 -26.74 -8.64 0.33
N GLY A 96 -26.34 -8.94 -0.91
CA GLY A 96 -25.72 -7.99 -1.85
C GLY A 96 -24.34 -7.50 -1.42
N ARG A 97 -23.72 -8.19 -0.45
CA ARG A 97 -22.43 -7.82 0.12
C ARG A 97 -21.34 -8.83 -0.25
N ALA A 98 -20.11 -8.34 -0.41
CA ALA A 98 -18.92 -9.15 -0.57
C ALA A 98 -17.79 -8.60 0.32
N PRO A 99 -17.17 -9.44 1.17
CA PRO A 99 -16.05 -9.02 1.99
C PRO A 99 -14.78 -8.91 1.13
N LEU A 100 -14.20 -7.72 1.06
CA LEU A 100 -12.85 -7.51 0.55
C LEU A 100 -11.88 -7.91 1.67
N ARG A 101 -11.41 -9.15 1.58
CA ARG A 101 -10.41 -9.67 2.52
C ARG A 101 -9.09 -8.96 2.28
N THR A 102 -8.30 -8.82 3.35
CA THR A 102 -6.97 -8.22 3.38
C THR A 102 -6.14 -8.56 2.14
N VAL A 103 -6.06 -7.64 1.19
CA VAL A 103 -5.13 -7.71 0.06
C VAL A 103 -4.09 -6.61 0.23
N VAL A 104 -2.82 -6.98 0.12
CA VAL A 104 -1.71 -6.02 0.11
C VAL A 104 -1.26 -5.85 -1.34
N LEU A 105 -1.58 -4.71 -1.93
CA LEU A 105 -1.11 -4.33 -3.27
C LEU A 105 -0.35 -3.02 -3.15
N CYS A 106 0.97 -3.12 -2.98
CA CYS A 106 1.85 -1.96 -3.05
C CYS A 106 2.79 -2.11 -4.25
N THR A 107 3.18 -0.97 -4.79
CA THR A 107 4.49 -0.81 -5.42
C THR A 107 5.63 -0.83 -4.37
N PRO A 108 6.91 -1.05 -4.73
CA PRO A 108 8.09 -1.02 -3.88
C PRO A 108 8.32 0.29 -3.15
N ASP A 109 7.77 1.40 -3.68
CA ASP A 109 7.80 2.70 -3.01
C ASP A 109 6.67 2.86 -1.97
N GLY A 110 5.81 1.84 -1.79
CA GLY A 110 4.74 1.81 -0.80
C GLY A 110 3.44 2.45 -1.28
N THR A 111 3.31 2.76 -2.57
CA THR A 111 2.07 3.32 -3.13
C THR A 111 1.04 2.22 -3.36
N PRO A 112 -0.22 2.38 -2.89
CA PRO A 112 -1.29 1.45 -3.22
C PRO A 112 -1.48 1.35 -4.73
N GLU A 113 -1.57 0.15 -5.26
CA GLU A 113 -1.71 -0.11 -6.70
C GLU A 113 -2.77 -1.18 -6.96
N GLY A 114 -3.36 -1.15 -8.16
CA GLY A 114 -4.39 -2.06 -8.59
C GLY A 114 -5.69 -1.37 -8.96
N THR A 115 -6.56 -2.13 -9.62
CA THR A 115 -7.86 -1.70 -10.11
C THR A 115 -8.93 -2.67 -9.62
N LEU A 116 -9.97 -2.12 -9.01
CA LEU A 116 -11.19 -2.85 -8.72
C LEU A 116 -12.11 -2.81 -9.94
N VAL A 117 -12.51 -3.98 -10.42
CA VAL A 117 -13.40 -4.18 -11.55
C VAL A 117 -14.69 -4.80 -11.05
N ILE A 118 -15.81 -4.12 -11.26
CA ILE A 118 -17.11 -4.51 -10.71
C ILE A 118 -18.07 -4.74 -11.86
N THR A 119 -18.51 -5.99 -12.02
CA THR A 119 -19.33 -6.44 -13.13
C THR A 119 -20.70 -6.89 -12.60
N PRO A 120 -21.80 -6.22 -12.99
CA PRO A 120 -23.12 -6.67 -12.57
C PRO A 120 -23.53 -7.97 -13.28
N PRO A 121 -24.52 -8.69 -12.73
CA PRO A 121 -25.11 -9.83 -13.42
C PRO A 121 -25.82 -9.39 -14.71
N PRO A 122 -26.00 -10.30 -15.69
CA PRO A 122 -26.72 -9.99 -16.93
C PRO A 122 -28.12 -9.43 -16.66
N GLY A 123 -28.52 -8.42 -17.45
CA GLY A 123 -29.83 -7.79 -17.33
C GLY A 123 -29.87 -6.52 -16.47
N PHE A 124 -28.75 -6.12 -15.90
CA PHE A 124 -28.61 -4.87 -15.14
C PHE A 124 -27.79 -3.82 -15.91
N SER A 125 -28.07 -2.55 -15.64
CA SER A 125 -27.43 -1.37 -16.22
C SER A 125 -26.62 -0.60 -15.15
N PRO A 126 -25.40 -0.13 -15.49
CA PRO A 126 -24.71 -0.33 -16.76
C PRO A 126 -24.26 -1.78 -16.95
N ALA A 127 -24.38 -2.31 -18.16
CA ALA A 127 -23.93 -3.68 -18.46
C ALA A 127 -22.39 -3.78 -18.50
N GLU A 128 -21.71 -2.64 -18.64
CA GLU A 128 -20.25 -2.58 -18.68
C GLU A 128 -19.64 -2.59 -17.27
N PRO A 129 -18.49 -3.26 -17.09
CA PRO A 129 -17.79 -3.23 -15.80
C PRO A 129 -17.36 -1.83 -15.39
N VAL A 130 -17.61 -1.47 -14.14
CA VAL A 130 -17.06 -0.26 -13.51
C VAL A 130 -15.62 -0.56 -13.08
N ARG A 131 -14.68 0.33 -13.41
CA ARG A 131 -13.26 0.21 -13.06
C ARG A 131 -12.85 1.36 -12.15
N LEU A 132 -12.32 1.04 -10.97
CA LEU A 132 -11.88 2.02 -9.97
C LEU A 132 -10.43 1.76 -9.57
N PRO A 133 -9.51 2.73 -9.73
CA PRO A 133 -8.16 2.59 -9.20
C PRO A 133 -8.20 2.57 -7.66
N LEU A 134 -7.39 1.73 -7.03
CA LEU A 134 -7.38 1.64 -5.56
C LEU A 134 -7.02 2.96 -4.88
N THR A 135 -6.21 3.79 -5.52
CA THR A 135 -5.85 5.13 -5.01
C THR A 135 -7.05 6.08 -4.87
N ALA A 136 -8.17 5.79 -5.52
CA ALA A 136 -9.39 6.60 -5.46
C ALA A 136 -10.42 6.09 -4.44
N ILE A 137 -10.13 5.00 -3.74
CA ILE A 137 -11.07 4.40 -2.79
C ILE A 137 -10.76 4.96 -1.40
N ASP A 138 -11.77 5.48 -0.72
CA ASP A 138 -11.69 5.85 0.68
C ASP A 138 -13.00 5.44 1.35
N GLY A 139 -12.92 4.48 2.26
CA GLY A 139 -14.09 3.93 2.96
C GLY A 139 -14.89 2.86 2.19
N PRO A 140 -16.16 2.63 2.57
CA PRO A 140 -16.98 1.54 2.04
C PRO A 140 -17.39 1.79 0.59
N LEU A 141 -17.46 0.72 -0.19
CA LEU A 141 -17.80 0.76 -1.60
C LEU A 141 -19.26 0.37 -1.83
N THR A 142 -20.01 1.24 -2.51
CA THR A 142 -21.47 1.11 -2.64
C THR A 142 -21.90 1.34 -4.09
N PHE A 143 -22.63 0.40 -4.70
CA PHE A 143 -23.12 0.50 -6.08
C PHE A 143 -24.59 0.14 -6.22
N GLY A 144 -25.36 1.05 -6.81
CA GLY A 144 -26.72 0.81 -7.27
C GLY A 144 -26.75 0.44 -8.75
N TYR A 145 -27.58 -0.53 -9.12
CA TYR A 145 -27.79 -0.95 -10.50
C TYR A 145 -29.27 -0.97 -10.86
N ARG A 146 -29.60 -0.64 -12.09
CA ARG A 146 -30.97 -0.64 -12.62
C ARG A 146 -31.26 -1.89 -13.44
#